data_AF-A0A0D2AMP0-F1
#
_entry.id   AF-A0A0D2AMP0-F1
#
_cell.length_a   1.000
_cell.length_b   1.000
_cell.length_c   1.000
_cell.angle_alpha   90.00
_cell.angle_beta   90.00
_cell.angle_gamma   90.00
#
_symmetry.space_group_name_H-M   'P 1'
#
loop_
_entity.id
_entity.type
_entity.pdbx_description
1 polymer ?
#
loop_
_entity_poly.entity_id
_entity_poly.type
_entity_poly.pdbx_seq_one_letter_code
_entity_poly.pdbx_strand_id
1 'polypeptide(L)'
;MNQMINDGNLRYRLASANNILCFELDAAGLPSYVPCLIIRGICDYADSHSSDTWQGVAAAAAAAYTTELLSVIKPISTPAVSLVTLASSNVSGKLHPNDEDFESLAVPLVKKLSCYPIAIVHAAGYMKSLGQNLHDYLAIFHEQSRLEENSLNALLDSMLENLRNHQPEAADFLFTLTSFNVEEIPQRLLQPSREEGDNPPIEVQRLVEIGLLSYSPDKESFFLHNAVGLAIRERLENTHQEAYFASKALELMADRVETCEALIPVALSTLRQKLRPSSWEAQALLLFKVGVFQHNKGEPDQAFGMLSEACKFLKVNHCPDDQPSAAMAREASASVLLARGGYMEATQIIQATLEQKLKKLGDGHPS
;
A
#
# COMPACT_ATOMS: atom_id res chain seq x y z
N MET A 1 -6.65 8.84 -0.51
CA MET A 1 -5.90 9.77 -1.38
C MET A 1 -5.18 10.74 -0.46
N ASN A 2 -3.90 10.51 -0.17
CA ASN A 2 -3.09 11.42 0.65
C ASN A 2 -2.26 12.29 -0.28
N GLN A 3 -2.92 13.22 -0.98
CA GLN A 3 -2.24 14.17 -1.86
C GLN A 3 -2.62 15.58 -1.46
N MET A 4 -1.61 16.44 -1.39
CA MET A 4 -1.76 17.86 -1.09
C MET A 4 -2.65 18.52 -2.16
N ILE A 5 -3.73 19.20 -1.73
CA ILE A 5 -4.75 19.75 -2.64
C ILE A 5 -4.16 20.82 -3.57
N ASN A 6 -3.12 21.55 -3.13
CA ASN A 6 -2.35 22.54 -3.90
C ASN A 6 -3.16 23.65 -4.58
N ASP A 7 -4.47 23.73 -4.33
CA ASP A 7 -5.40 24.72 -4.88
C ASP A 7 -6.37 25.19 -3.77
N GLY A 8 -6.21 26.45 -3.35
CA GLY A 8 -7.04 27.05 -2.30
C GLY A 8 -8.52 27.19 -2.68
N ASN A 9 -8.85 27.32 -3.97
CA ASN A 9 -10.25 27.40 -4.43
C ASN A 9 -10.92 26.02 -4.41
N LEU A 10 -10.19 24.97 -4.80
CA LEU A 10 -10.65 23.59 -4.66
C LEU A 10 -10.88 23.25 -3.19
N ARG A 11 -9.92 23.56 -2.32
CA ARG A 11 -10.04 23.38 -0.87
C ARG A 11 -11.26 24.09 -0.31
N TYR A 12 -11.46 25.37 -0.63
CA TYR A 12 -12.59 26.15 -0.12
C TYR A 12 -13.95 25.56 -0.55
N ARG A 13 -14.06 25.13 -1.82
CA ARG A 13 -15.27 24.45 -2.31
C ARG A 13 -15.54 23.15 -1.56
N LEU A 14 -14.52 22.33 -1.36
CA LEU A 14 -14.64 21.08 -0.61
C LEU A 14 -15.05 21.32 0.85
N ALA A 15 -14.42 22.31 1.50
CA ALA A 15 -14.71 22.68 2.88
C ALA A 15 -16.16 23.17 3.05
N SER A 16 -16.60 24.09 2.18
CA SER A 16 -17.95 24.65 2.26
C SER A 16 -19.04 23.66 1.89
N ALA A 17 -18.79 22.76 0.93
CA ALA A 17 -19.79 21.79 0.48
C ALA A 17 -20.00 20.65 1.50
N ASN A 18 -18.96 20.28 2.26
CA ASN A 18 -18.98 19.10 3.12
C ASN A 18 -18.80 19.43 4.62
N ASN A 19 -18.82 20.72 4.99
CA ASN A 19 -18.59 21.20 6.35
C ASN A 19 -17.28 20.66 6.96
N ILE A 20 -16.22 20.60 6.14
CA ILE A 20 -14.91 20.06 6.55
C ILE A 20 -14.14 21.15 7.29
N LEU A 21 -13.70 20.85 8.51
CA LEU A 21 -12.94 21.76 9.36
C LEU A 21 -11.43 21.69 9.11
N CYS A 22 -10.91 20.53 8.73
CA CYS A 22 -9.49 20.31 8.47
C CYS A 22 -9.29 19.22 7.40
N PHE A 23 -8.17 19.32 6.68
CA PHE A 23 -7.72 18.31 5.73
C PHE A 23 -6.50 17.58 6.30
N GLU A 24 -6.52 16.26 6.21
CA GLU A 24 -5.58 15.34 6.85
C GLU A 24 -4.74 14.68 5.75
N LEU A 25 -3.42 14.59 5.94
CA LEU A 25 -2.48 14.04 4.94
C LEU A 25 -1.59 12.89 5.47
N ASP A 26 -1.46 12.72 6.80
CA ASP A 26 -0.43 11.94 7.50
C ASP A 26 -0.95 10.95 8.58
N ALA A 27 -2.27 10.81 8.82
CA ALA A 27 -2.88 9.93 9.86
C ALA A 27 -3.73 8.79 9.32
N ALA A 28 -4.02 8.79 8.03
CA ALA A 28 -5.03 7.93 7.45
C ALA A 28 -4.72 6.43 7.70
N GLY A 29 -5.26 5.84 8.77
CA GLY A 29 -5.13 4.40 9.05
C GLY A 29 -5.19 3.99 10.53
N LEU A 30 -4.70 4.83 11.46
CA LEU A 30 -4.58 4.46 12.89
C LEU A 30 -5.91 4.06 13.60
N PRO A 31 -7.06 4.72 13.36
CA PRO A 31 -8.31 4.39 14.07
C PRO A 31 -8.90 3.02 13.71
N SER A 32 -8.48 2.40 12.61
CA SER A 32 -9.05 1.15 12.10
C SER A 32 -8.60 -0.09 12.88
N TYR A 33 -7.55 0.01 13.69
CA TYR A 33 -6.91 -1.16 14.34
C TYR A 33 -6.95 -1.15 15.86
N VAL A 34 -7.14 0.03 16.46
CA VAL A 34 -7.10 0.22 17.91
C VAL A 34 -8.08 1.31 18.26
N PRO A 35 -8.90 1.16 19.31
CA PRO A 35 -9.62 2.28 19.89
C PRO A 35 -8.59 3.30 20.41
N CYS A 36 -8.31 4.31 19.60
CA CYS A 36 -7.33 5.34 19.89
C CYS A 36 -7.93 6.73 19.64
N LEU A 37 -7.47 7.71 20.43
CA LEU A 37 -7.79 9.11 20.24
C LEU A 37 -6.59 9.81 19.62
N ILE A 38 -6.77 10.39 18.43
CA ILE A 38 -5.72 11.13 17.73
C ILE A 38 -5.82 12.61 18.14
N ILE A 39 -4.71 13.18 18.63
CA ILE A 39 -4.59 14.60 18.96
C ILE A 39 -3.55 15.22 18.04
N ARG A 40 -3.92 16.32 17.36
CA ARG A 40 -3.07 16.97 16.36
C ARG A 40 -3.16 18.48 16.40
N GLY A 41 -2.07 19.10 15.99
CA GLY A 41 -1.99 20.53 15.73
C GLY A 41 -2.22 20.81 14.25
N ILE A 42 -2.80 21.97 13.95
CA ILE A 42 -3.02 22.44 12.58
C ILE A 42 -1.93 23.47 12.28
N CYS A 43 -1.12 23.25 11.24
CA CYS A 43 0.00 24.13 10.87
C CYS A 43 -0.08 24.67 9.43
N ASP A 44 -0.84 24.03 8.54
CA ASP A 44 -0.90 24.40 7.12
C ASP A 44 -2.34 24.62 6.64
N TYR A 45 -2.46 25.36 5.53
CA TYR A 45 -3.74 25.65 4.89
C TYR A 45 -4.24 24.53 3.98
N ALA A 46 -3.48 23.44 3.81
CA ALA A 46 -3.78 22.36 2.86
C ALA A 46 -3.96 22.87 1.41
N ASP A 47 -3.25 23.94 1.06
CA ASP A 47 -3.11 24.45 -0.31
C ASP A 47 -1.63 24.72 -0.63
N SER A 48 -1.33 25.48 -1.67
CA SER A 48 0.05 25.77 -2.07
C SER A 48 0.86 26.59 -1.06
N HIS A 49 0.25 27.11 0.00
CA HIS A 49 0.91 27.85 1.08
C HIS A 49 1.15 26.91 2.27
N SER A 50 2.30 26.23 2.27
CA SER A 50 2.82 25.56 3.46
C SER A 50 3.81 26.48 4.21
N SER A 51 3.86 26.36 5.52
CA SER A 51 4.82 27.10 6.34
C SER A 51 5.38 26.27 7.48
N ASP A 52 6.65 25.89 7.36
CA ASP A 52 7.39 25.15 8.39
C ASP A 52 7.47 25.91 9.72
N THR A 53 7.27 27.23 9.71
CA THR A 53 7.31 28.06 10.92
C THR A 53 6.21 27.73 11.92
N TRP A 54 5.04 27.27 11.45
CA TRP A 54 3.89 26.98 12.31
C TRP A 54 3.85 25.53 12.81
N GLN A 55 4.64 24.63 12.24
CA GLN A 55 4.69 23.22 12.67
C GLN A 55 5.09 23.08 14.13
N GLY A 56 6.11 23.84 14.58
CA GLY A 56 6.54 23.84 15.98
C GLY A 56 5.46 24.33 16.94
N VAL A 57 4.72 25.37 16.56
CA VAL A 57 3.61 25.92 17.35
C VAL A 57 2.43 24.94 17.41
N ALA A 58 2.09 24.34 16.28
CA ALA A 58 1.03 23.33 16.19
C ALA A 58 1.37 22.08 17.01
N ALA A 59 2.61 21.59 16.93
CA ALA A 59 3.08 20.48 17.73
C ALA A 59 3.05 20.80 19.24
N ALA A 60 3.48 21.99 19.63
CA ALA A 60 3.42 22.44 21.02
C ALA A 60 1.98 22.54 21.53
N ALA A 61 1.05 23.06 20.71
CA ALA A 61 -0.37 23.13 21.06
C ALA A 61 -1.00 21.73 21.21
N ALA A 62 -0.68 20.82 20.30
CA ALA A 62 -1.13 19.43 20.38
C ALA A 62 -0.58 18.73 21.65
N ALA A 63 0.70 18.94 21.96
CA ALA A 63 1.34 18.40 23.15
C ALA A 63 0.70 18.97 24.43
N ALA A 64 0.52 20.29 24.52
CA ALA A 64 -0.10 20.93 25.66
C ALA A 64 -1.54 20.44 25.89
N TYR A 65 -2.33 20.33 24.82
CA TYR A 65 -3.68 19.76 24.92
C TYR A 65 -3.65 18.30 25.37
N THR A 66 -2.72 17.50 24.83
CA THR A 66 -2.54 16.10 25.23
C THR A 66 -2.19 15.99 26.72
N THR A 67 -1.29 16.83 27.22
CA THR A 67 -0.93 16.86 28.64
C THR A 67 -2.14 17.16 29.53
N GLU A 68 -2.93 18.16 29.16
CA GLU A 68 -4.13 18.53 29.93
C GLU A 68 -5.20 17.44 29.85
N LEU A 69 -5.39 16.84 28.67
CA LEU A 69 -6.33 15.74 28.51
C LEU A 69 -5.93 14.51 29.36
N LEU A 70 -4.64 14.17 29.37
CA LEU A 70 -4.13 13.07 30.19
C LEU A 70 -4.21 13.36 31.70
N SER A 71 -4.31 14.63 32.11
CA SER A 71 -4.50 15.00 33.52
C SER A 71 -5.93 14.72 34.00
N VAL A 72 -6.91 14.78 33.10
CA VAL A 72 -8.34 14.56 33.40
C VAL A 72 -8.81 13.13 33.10
N ILE A 73 -8.15 12.43 32.17
CA ILE A 73 -8.42 11.03 31.89
C ILE A 73 -7.74 10.18 32.97
N LYS A 74 -8.55 9.46 33.76
CA LYS A 74 -8.02 8.47 34.69
C LYS A 74 -7.41 7.30 33.90
N PRO A 75 -6.16 6.88 34.20
CA PRO A 75 -5.61 5.68 33.62
C PRO A 75 -6.54 4.51 33.92
N ILE A 76 -7.04 3.84 32.88
CA ILE A 76 -7.61 2.52 33.05
C ILE A 76 -6.42 1.62 33.37
N SER A 77 -6.46 0.93 34.51
CA SER A 77 -5.36 0.11 35.03
C SER A 77 -4.98 -1.10 34.17
N THR A 78 -5.30 -1.14 32.87
CA THR A 78 -5.06 -2.30 32.02
C THR A 78 -4.84 -1.95 30.54
N PRO A 79 -3.60 -1.60 30.13
CA PRO A 79 -3.16 -1.78 28.74
C PRO A 79 -3.34 -3.24 28.26
N ALA A 80 -3.39 -4.17 29.22
CA ALA A 80 -3.68 -5.58 29.00
C ALA A 80 -5.07 -5.82 28.38
N VAL A 81 -6.08 -4.96 28.56
CA VAL A 81 -7.43 -5.20 28.03
C VAL A 81 -7.49 -5.12 26.49
N SER A 82 -6.63 -4.32 25.84
CA SER A 82 -6.53 -4.32 24.37
C SER A 82 -5.79 -5.55 23.84
N LEU A 83 -4.80 -6.04 24.60
CA LEU A 83 -4.14 -7.33 24.36
C LEU A 83 -5.13 -8.50 24.53
N VAL A 84 -5.95 -8.45 25.58
CA VAL A 84 -7.04 -9.38 25.89
C VAL A 84 -8.06 -9.40 24.76
N THR A 85 -8.52 -8.25 24.28
CA THR A 85 -9.57 -8.24 23.24
C THR A 85 -9.05 -8.83 21.92
N LEU A 86 -7.77 -8.63 21.59
CA LEU A 86 -7.11 -9.18 20.40
C LEU A 86 -6.61 -10.64 20.57
N ALA A 87 -6.14 -11.03 21.76
CA ALA A 87 -5.66 -12.38 22.05
C ALA A 87 -6.80 -13.35 22.42
N SER A 88 -7.82 -12.89 23.14
CA SER A 88 -8.94 -13.72 23.58
C SER A 88 -9.95 -14.03 22.48
N SER A 89 -9.93 -13.32 21.35
CA SER A 89 -10.82 -13.65 20.23
C SER A 89 -10.30 -14.82 19.39
N ASN A 90 -9.02 -15.23 19.50
CA ASN A 90 -8.41 -16.12 18.50
C ASN A 90 -7.30 -17.08 18.97
N VAL A 91 -6.96 -17.18 20.26
CA VAL A 91 -5.97 -18.16 20.75
C VAL A 91 -6.67 -19.44 21.23
N SER A 92 -6.35 -20.56 20.57
CA SER A 92 -6.69 -21.92 21.04
C SER A 92 -5.82 -22.27 22.25
N GLY A 93 -6.20 -21.78 23.43
CA GLY A 93 -5.52 -22.06 24.68
C GLY A 93 -6.07 -21.17 25.79
N LYS A 94 -6.84 -21.77 26.70
CA LYS A 94 -7.58 -21.08 27.78
C LYS A 94 -6.62 -20.43 28.79
N LEU A 95 -6.38 -19.13 28.65
CA LEU A 95 -6.09 -18.24 29.78
C LEU A 95 -7.17 -17.16 29.75
N HIS A 96 -7.96 -17.08 30.82
CA HIS A 96 -9.04 -16.11 30.91
C HIS A 96 -8.42 -14.73 31.20
N PRO A 97 -8.95 -13.64 30.65
CA PRO A 97 -8.47 -12.27 30.90
C PRO A 97 -8.35 -11.82 32.35
N ASN A 98 -8.94 -12.58 33.28
CA ASN A 98 -8.97 -12.31 34.71
C ASN A 98 -8.06 -13.25 35.51
N ASP A 99 -7.25 -14.08 34.85
CA ASP A 99 -6.26 -14.93 35.52
C ASP A 99 -5.07 -14.04 35.93
N GLU A 100 -4.73 -14.01 37.23
CA GLU A 100 -3.60 -13.21 37.76
C GLU A 100 -2.27 -13.52 37.04
N ASP A 101 -2.09 -14.78 36.63
CA ASP A 101 -0.92 -15.24 35.86
C ASP A 101 -0.84 -14.59 34.48
N PHE A 102 -1.97 -14.34 33.80
CA PHE A 102 -1.99 -13.71 32.48
C PHE A 102 -1.57 -12.24 32.55
N GLU A 103 -2.13 -11.48 33.51
CA GLU A 103 -1.80 -10.07 33.68
C GLU A 103 -0.33 -9.88 34.06
N SER A 104 0.21 -10.78 34.88
CA SER A 104 1.62 -10.79 35.28
C SER A 104 2.60 -10.97 34.11
N LEU A 105 2.20 -11.68 33.05
CA LEU A 105 3.01 -11.96 31.86
C LEU A 105 2.75 -10.94 30.73
N ALA A 106 1.50 -10.52 30.55
CA ALA A 106 1.08 -9.64 29.47
C ALA A 106 1.57 -8.19 29.67
N VAL A 107 1.50 -7.67 30.90
CA VAL A 107 1.89 -6.28 31.20
C VAL A 107 3.39 -6.03 30.93
N PRO A 108 4.34 -6.89 31.36
CA PRO A 108 5.75 -6.74 31.00
C PRO A 108 5.99 -6.82 29.50
N LEU A 109 5.28 -7.70 28.78
CA LEU A 109 5.40 -7.79 27.33
C LEU A 109 4.98 -6.48 26.66
N VAL A 110 3.78 -5.96 26.96
CA VAL A 110 3.29 -4.68 26.39
C VAL A 110 4.26 -3.53 26.66
N LYS A 111 4.80 -3.47 27.88
CA LYS A 111 5.81 -2.47 28.23
C LYS A 111 7.08 -2.61 27.40
N LYS A 112 7.58 -3.85 27.20
CA LYS A 112 8.74 -4.09 26.31
C LYS A 112 8.43 -3.76 24.85
N LEU A 113 7.19 -3.94 24.41
CA LEU A 113 6.72 -3.52 23.09
C LEU A 113 6.45 -2.01 23.01
N SER A 114 6.87 -1.24 24.03
CA SER A 114 6.68 0.22 24.15
C SER A 114 5.22 0.65 23.99
N CYS A 115 4.28 -0.25 24.29
CA CYS A 115 2.86 -0.07 24.03
C CYS A 115 2.51 0.22 22.55
N TYR A 116 3.40 -0.08 21.60
CA TYR A 116 3.10 0.07 20.18
C TYR A 116 2.00 -0.94 19.79
N PRO A 117 0.81 -0.48 19.38
CA PRO A 117 -0.30 -1.40 19.14
C PRO A 117 -0.01 -2.42 18.04
N ILE A 118 0.77 -2.03 17.04
CA ILE A 118 1.18 -2.95 15.98
C ILE A 118 2.13 -4.04 16.47
N ALA A 119 3.09 -3.72 17.34
CA ALA A 119 3.98 -4.74 17.91
C ALA A 119 3.17 -5.75 18.74
N ILE A 120 2.13 -5.28 19.42
CA ILE A 120 1.21 -6.11 20.19
C ILE A 120 0.40 -7.04 19.26
N VAL A 121 -0.19 -6.49 18.19
CA VAL A 121 -0.94 -7.26 17.19
C VAL A 121 -0.06 -8.34 16.55
N HIS A 122 1.17 -7.97 16.17
CA HIS A 122 2.13 -8.90 15.60
C HIS A 122 2.53 -10.01 16.57
N ALA A 123 2.84 -9.68 17.83
CA ALA A 123 3.15 -10.67 18.84
C ALA A 123 1.99 -11.66 19.02
N ALA A 124 0.75 -11.17 19.05
CA ALA A 124 -0.45 -12.00 19.14
C ALA A 124 -0.63 -12.92 17.92
N GLY A 125 -0.49 -12.39 16.70
CA GLY A 125 -0.58 -13.17 15.47
C GLY A 125 0.53 -14.22 15.36
N TYR A 126 1.76 -13.88 15.76
CA TYR A 126 2.87 -14.82 15.80
C TYR A 126 2.63 -15.98 16.77
N MET A 127 2.20 -15.68 18.00
CA MET A 127 1.82 -16.70 19.00
C MET A 127 0.76 -17.67 18.45
N LYS A 128 -0.26 -17.13 17.78
CA LYS A 128 -1.32 -17.94 17.14
C LYS A 128 -0.75 -18.87 16.06
N SER A 129 0.10 -18.35 15.17
CA SER A 129 0.67 -19.13 14.06
C SER A 129 1.52 -20.31 14.52
N LEU A 130 2.21 -20.16 15.65
CA LEU A 130 3.02 -21.22 16.26
C LEU A 130 2.22 -22.13 17.20
N GLY A 131 0.94 -21.83 17.46
CA GLY A 131 0.15 -22.51 18.48
C GLY A 131 0.74 -22.36 19.90
N GLN A 132 1.53 -21.31 20.13
CA GLN A 132 2.23 -21.07 21.38
C GLN A 132 1.39 -20.25 22.35
N ASN A 133 1.55 -20.51 23.64
CA ASN A 133 1.00 -19.67 24.69
C ASN A 133 1.95 -18.50 25.00
N LEU A 134 1.46 -17.52 25.77
CA LEU A 134 2.20 -16.32 26.14
C LEU A 134 3.53 -16.62 26.87
N HIS A 135 3.56 -17.71 27.65
CA HIS A 135 4.74 -18.11 28.42
C HIS A 135 5.86 -18.62 27.51
N ASP A 136 5.53 -19.48 26.53
CA ASP A 136 6.49 -20.02 25.56
C ASP A 136 7.05 -18.91 24.65
N TYR A 137 6.19 -17.97 24.24
CA TYR A 137 6.61 -16.81 23.46
C TYR A 137 7.56 -15.89 24.25
N LEU A 138 7.30 -15.67 25.53
CA LEU A 138 8.15 -14.84 26.38
C LEU A 138 9.54 -15.45 26.56
N ALA A 139 9.67 -16.78 26.63
CA ALA A 139 10.97 -17.45 26.70
C ALA A 139 11.82 -17.15 25.44
N ILE A 140 11.22 -17.26 24.25
CA ILE A 140 11.87 -16.95 22.97
C ILE A 140 12.19 -15.46 22.87
N PHE A 141 11.23 -14.60 23.25
CA PHE A 141 11.40 -13.16 23.21
C PHE A 141 12.51 -12.68 24.16
N HIS A 142 12.67 -13.29 25.34
CA HIS A 142 13.74 -12.96 26.28
C HIS A 142 15.13 -13.36 25.78
N GLU A 143 15.26 -14.46 25.03
CA GLU A 143 16.53 -14.84 24.40
C GLU A 143 16.92 -13.90 23.26
N GLN A 144 15.96 -13.43 22.47
CA GLN A 144 16.18 -12.55 21.31
C GLN A 144 16.32 -11.06 21.69
N SER A 145 15.62 -10.58 22.72
CA SER A 145 15.60 -9.16 23.14
C SER A 145 16.85 -8.68 23.88
N ARG A 146 17.86 -9.54 24.07
CA ARG A 146 19.18 -9.12 24.57
C ARG A 146 19.96 -8.24 23.58
N LEU A 147 19.49 -8.09 22.34
CA LEU A 147 20.33 -7.60 21.25
C LEU A 147 20.10 -6.17 20.73
N GLU A 148 19.00 -5.43 20.97
CA GLU A 148 18.95 -4.01 20.52
C GLU A 148 17.77 -3.15 21.04
N GLU A 149 17.99 -1.83 21.06
CA GLU A 149 17.13 -0.73 21.55
C GLU A 149 15.79 -0.52 20.80
N ASN A 150 15.51 -1.29 19.74
CA ASN A 150 14.30 -1.15 18.91
C ASN A 150 13.49 -2.45 18.83
N SER A 151 12.67 -2.72 19.85
CA SER A 151 11.93 -3.98 20.02
C SER A 151 10.99 -4.36 18.87
N LEU A 152 10.54 -3.39 18.07
CA LEU A 152 9.67 -3.63 16.91
C LEU A 152 10.43 -4.21 15.70
N ASN A 153 11.66 -3.76 15.44
CA ASN A 153 12.47 -4.28 14.34
C ASN A 153 12.93 -5.71 14.61
N ALA A 154 13.41 -5.99 15.83
CA ALA A 154 13.81 -7.34 16.22
C ALA A 154 12.66 -8.35 16.15
N LEU A 155 11.44 -7.94 16.56
CA LEU A 155 10.25 -8.76 16.40
C LEU A 155 9.91 -9.01 14.94
N LEU A 156 9.94 -7.95 14.13
CA LEU A 156 9.67 -8.05 12.71
C LEU A 156 10.69 -8.98 12.04
N ASP A 157 11.96 -8.92 12.42
CA ASP A 157 13.01 -9.80 11.91
C ASP A 157 12.72 -11.26 12.23
N SER A 158 12.42 -11.59 13.48
CA SER A 158 12.07 -12.97 13.86
C SER A 158 10.81 -13.47 13.14
N MET A 159 9.81 -12.60 12.93
CA MET A 159 8.59 -12.94 12.20
C MET A 159 8.86 -13.18 10.72
N LEU A 160 9.61 -12.29 10.08
CA LEU A 160 9.96 -12.41 8.67
C LEU A 160 10.85 -13.63 8.42
N GLU A 161 11.78 -13.93 9.32
CA GLU A 161 12.62 -15.13 9.23
C GLU A 161 11.79 -16.41 9.38
N ASN A 162 10.88 -16.45 10.35
CA ASN A 162 9.95 -17.57 10.51
C ASN A 162 9.05 -17.74 9.26
N LEU A 163 8.49 -16.64 8.76
CA LEU A 163 7.65 -16.64 7.56
C LEU A 163 8.42 -17.15 6.34
N ARG A 164 9.67 -16.70 6.12
CA ARG A 164 10.52 -17.19 5.03
C ARG A 164 10.85 -18.68 5.16
N ASN A 165 11.05 -19.18 6.39
CA ASN A 165 11.44 -20.56 6.63
C ASN A 165 10.27 -21.55 6.47
N HIS A 166 9.06 -21.16 6.87
CA HIS A 166 7.90 -22.08 6.90
C HIS A 166 6.89 -21.81 5.79
N GLN A 167 6.82 -20.58 5.26
CA GLN A 167 5.82 -20.14 4.28
C GLN A 167 6.44 -19.13 3.29
N PRO A 168 7.45 -19.55 2.50
CA PRO A 168 8.20 -18.64 1.62
C PRO A 168 7.32 -17.92 0.61
N GLU A 169 6.23 -18.54 0.15
CA GLU A 169 5.28 -17.93 -0.78
C GLU A 169 4.57 -16.72 -0.16
N ALA A 170 4.18 -16.81 1.12
CA ALA A 170 3.54 -15.71 1.84
C ALA A 170 4.53 -14.57 2.14
N ALA A 171 5.81 -14.89 2.40
CA ALA A 171 6.87 -13.89 2.54
C ALA A 171 7.11 -13.14 1.23
N ASP A 172 7.26 -13.86 0.11
CA ASP A 172 7.41 -13.28 -1.22
C ASP A 172 6.21 -12.41 -1.61
N PHE A 173 5.01 -12.84 -1.25
CA PHE A 173 3.79 -12.07 -1.47
C PHE A 173 3.80 -10.78 -0.64
N LEU A 174 4.12 -10.85 0.65
CA LEU A 174 4.25 -9.67 1.50
C LEU A 174 5.26 -8.66 0.95
N PHE A 175 6.44 -9.12 0.52
CA PHE A 175 7.47 -8.26 -0.07
C PHE A 175 6.97 -7.59 -1.35
N THR A 176 6.23 -8.33 -2.17
CA THR A 176 5.55 -7.79 -3.36
C THR A 176 4.55 -6.70 -2.98
N LEU A 177 3.71 -6.93 -1.96
CA LEU A 177 2.73 -5.93 -1.48
C LEU A 177 3.40 -4.65 -0.98
N THR A 178 4.53 -4.77 -0.26
CA THR A 178 5.26 -3.60 0.26
C THR A 178 5.77 -2.67 -0.83
N SER A 179 5.98 -3.21 -2.04
CA SER A 179 6.44 -2.48 -3.23
C SER A 179 5.36 -1.57 -3.82
N PHE A 180 4.08 -1.78 -3.49
CA PHE A 180 3.02 -0.84 -3.86
C PHE A 180 3.17 0.51 -3.19
N ASN A 181 3.88 0.57 -2.05
CA ASN A 181 4.08 1.78 -1.27
C ASN A 181 2.76 2.52 -0.96
N VAL A 182 1.71 1.74 -0.67
CA VAL A 182 0.41 2.22 -0.22
C VAL A 182 0.04 1.49 1.05
N GLU A 183 -0.64 2.19 1.95
CA GLU A 183 -1.18 1.59 3.16
C GLU A 183 -2.45 0.79 2.86
N GLU A 184 -3.30 1.29 1.95
CA GLU A 184 -4.56 0.68 1.55
C GLU A 184 -4.41 -0.06 0.21
N ILE A 185 -4.69 -1.37 0.22
CA ILE A 185 -4.58 -2.29 -0.90
C ILE A 185 -5.98 -2.82 -1.23
N PRO A 186 -6.60 -2.39 -2.33
CA PRO A 186 -7.95 -2.82 -2.69
C PRO A 186 -8.07 -4.35 -2.80
N GLN A 187 -9.12 -4.94 -2.25
CA GLN A 187 -9.35 -6.40 -2.28
C GLN A 187 -9.34 -6.97 -3.70
N ARG A 188 -9.86 -6.22 -4.68
CA ARG A 188 -9.84 -6.62 -6.10
C ARG A 188 -8.43 -6.80 -6.67
N LEU A 189 -7.43 -6.14 -6.09
CA LEU A 189 -6.04 -6.38 -6.46
C LEU A 189 -5.55 -7.75 -6.00
N LEU A 190 -6.13 -8.30 -4.93
CA LEU A 190 -5.66 -9.52 -4.30
C LEU A 190 -6.54 -10.72 -4.67
N GLN A 191 -7.81 -10.53 -5.02
CA GLN A 191 -8.68 -11.61 -5.49
C GLN A 191 -8.19 -12.22 -6.80
N PRO A 192 -8.21 -13.56 -6.95
CA PRO A 192 -7.83 -14.19 -8.19
C PRO A 192 -8.81 -13.85 -9.32
N SER A 193 -8.39 -14.08 -10.56
CA SER A 193 -9.24 -13.91 -11.75
C SER A 193 -10.57 -14.66 -11.56
N ARG A 194 -11.64 -14.21 -12.21
CA ARG A 194 -13.05 -14.66 -12.06
C ARG A 194 -13.29 -16.20 -12.05
N GLU A 195 -12.29 -17.02 -12.38
CA GLU A 195 -12.34 -18.48 -12.44
C GLU A 195 -12.01 -19.18 -11.10
N GLU A 196 -11.35 -18.52 -10.13
CA GLU A 196 -10.86 -19.17 -8.88
C GLU A 196 -11.69 -18.89 -7.61
N GLY A 197 -12.86 -18.25 -7.74
CA GLY A 197 -13.79 -17.99 -6.64
C GLY A 197 -13.51 -16.70 -5.85
N ASP A 198 -14.39 -16.38 -4.89
CA ASP A 198 -14.39 -15.08 -4.18
C ASP A 198 -13.36 -14.98 -3.04
N ASN A 199 -12.72 -16.09 -2.66
CA ASN A 199 -11.81 -16.13 -1.52
C ASN A 199 -10.44 -15.52 -1.87
N PRO A 200 -9.86 -14.73 -0.97
CA PRO A 200 -8.51 -14.21 -1.17
C PRO A 200 -7.49 -15.37 -1.18
N PRO A 201 -6.33 -15.19 -1.86
CA PRO A 201 -5.25 -16.18 -1.90
C PRO A 201 -4.85 -16.66 -0.50
N ILE A 202 -4.38 -17.91 -0.39
CA ILE A 202 -3.98 -18.52 0.90
C ILE A 202 -2.91 -17.67 1.59
N GLU A 203 -2.03 -17.03 0.81
CA GLU A 203 -1.01 -16.11 1.28
C GLU A 203 -1.63 -14.92 2.01
N VAL A 204 -2.68 -14.32 1.47
CA VAL A 204 -3.39 -13.20 2.11
C VAL A 204 -4.02 -13.63 3.43
N GLN A 205 -4.64 -14.81 3.45
CA GLN A 205 -5.24 -15.36 4.67
C GLN A 205 -4.18 -15.55 5.76
N ARG A 206 -3.03 -16.14 5.40
CA ARG A 206 -1.89 -16.31 6.31
C ARG A 206 -1.35 -14.98 6.84
N LEU A 207 -1.18 -13.99 5.96
CA LEU A 207 -0.70 -12.66 6.35
C LEU A 207 -1.67 -11.94 7.30
N VAL A 208 -2.98 -12.16 7.14
CA VAL A 208 -4.00 -11.67 8.07
C VAL A 208 -3.94 -12.43 9.41
N GLU A 209 -3.76 -13.75 9.37
CA GLU A 209 -3.65 -14.58 10.59
C GLU A 209 -2.47 -14.21 11.48
N ILE A 210 -1.32 -13.88 10.87
CA ILE A 210 -0.13 -13.41 11.59
C ILE A 210 -0.18 -11.92 11.96
N GLY A 211 -1.20 -11.19 11.49
CA GLY A 211 -1.40 -9.77 11.79
C GLY A 211 -0.52 -8.79 11.02
N LEU A 212 0.14 -9.23 9.92
CA LEU A 212 0.88 -8.34 9.03
C LEU A 212 -0.02 -7.63 8.02
N LEU A 213 -1.20 -8.20 7.73
CA LEU A 213 -2.28 -7.56 7.01
C LEU A 213 -3.54 -7.48 7.87
N SER A 214 -4.37 -6.51 7.56
CA SER A 214 -5.70 -6.36 8.15
C SER A 214 -6.72 -6.10 7.06
N TYR A 215 -7.98 -6.47 7.28
CA TYR A 215 -9.05 -6.32 6.30
C TYR A 215 -10.15 -5.41 6.85
N SER A 216 -10.56 -4.41 6.05
CA SER A 216 -11.71 -3.55 6.35
C SER A 216 -12.85 -3.89 5.40
N PRO A 217 -13.97 -4.46 5.90
CA PRO A 217 -15.15 -4.73 5.08
C PRO A 217 -15.76 -3.46 4.48
N ASP A 218 -15.76 -2.35 5.23
CA ASP A 218 -16.38 -1.08 4.81
C ASP A 218 -15.70 -0.47 3.58
N LYS A 219 -14.38 -0.70 3.45
CA LYS A 219 -13.56 -0.18 2.35
C LYS A 219 -13.23 -1.22 1.29
N GLU A 220 -13.67 -2.47 1.47
CA GLU A 220 -13.27 -3.62 0.63
C GLU A 220 -11.75 -3.64 0.36
N SER A 221 -10.95 -3.38 1.40
CA SER A 221 -9.51 -3.16 1.25
C SER A 221 -8.73 -3.81 2.38
N PHE A 222 -7.55 -4.31 2.03
CA PHE A 222 -6.53 -4.76 2.95
C PHE A 222 -5.61 -3.61 3.30
N PHE A 223 -5.00 -3.69 4.48
CA PHE A 223 -4.08 -2.66 4.94
C PHE A 223 -2.80 -3.27 5.47
N LEU A 224 -1.69 -2.71 4.99
CA LEU A 224 -0.35 -2.97 5.46
C LEU A 224 0.14 -1.74 6.20
N HIS A 225 0.43 -1.88 7.48
CA HIS A 225 0.88 -0.75 8.28
C HIS A 225 2.19 -0.17 7.77
N ASN A 226 2.25 1.16 7.66
CA ASN A 226 3.36 1.85 7.00
C ASN A 226 4.72 1.55 7.64
N ALA A 227 4.81 1.48 8.98
CA ALA A 227 6.06 1.13 9.66
C ALA A 227 6.62 -0.25 9.26
N VAL A 228 5.73 -1.22 9.00
CA VAL A 228 6.12 -2.57 8.55
C VAL A 228 6.57 -2.52 7.10
N GLY A 229 5.80 -1.84 6.26
CA GLY A 229 6.15 -1.62 4.87
C GLY A 229 7.51 -0.93 4.71
N LEU A 230 7.77 0.12 5.49
CA LEU A 230 9.03 0.86 5.49
C LEU A 230 10.20 -0.03 5.92
N ALA A 231 10.04 -0.71 7.06
CA ALA A 231 11.06 -1.60 7.60
C ALA A 231 11.42 -2.74 6.63
N ILE A 232 10.43 -3.30 5.93
CA ILE A 232 10.66 -4.31 4.89
C ILE A 232 11.36 -3.69 3.68
N ARG A 233 10.92 -2.53 3.18
CA ARG A 233 11.53 -1.86 2.02
C ARG A 233 13.00 -1.52 2.28
N GLU A 234 13.34 -0.97 3.46
CA GLU A 234 14.73 -0.71 3.86
C GLU A 234 15.59 -1.99 3.81
N ARG A 235 15.04 -3.14 4.22
CA ARG A 235 15.73 -4.44 4.13
C ARG A 235 15.90 -4.91 2.68
N LEU A 236 14.89 -4.72 1.85
CA LEU A 236 14.96 -5.08 0.43
C LEU A 236 15.99 -4.22 -0.31
N GLU A 237 16.10 -2.94 0.02
CA GLU A 237 17.13 -2.04 -0.51
C GLU A 237 18.54 -2.47 -0.08
N ASN A 238 18.72 -2.79 1.20
CA ASN A 238 19.99 -3.28 1.75
C ASN A 238 20.44 -4.62 1.14
N THR A 239 19.49 -5.45 0.70
CA THR A 239 19.76 -6.75 0.05
C THR A 239 19.74 -6.68 -1.48
N HIS A 240 19.52 -5.50 -2.06
CA HIS A 240 19.40 -5.25 -3.50
C HIS A 240 18.30 -6.07 -4.18
N GLN A 241 17.20 -6.32 -3.47
CA GLN A 241 16.04 -7.06 -3.95
C GLN A 241 14.85 -6.14 -4.27
N GLU A 242 14.98 -4.83 -4.08
CA GLU A 242 13.90 -3.85 -4.26
C GLU A 242 13.32 -3.91 -5.67
N ALA A 243 14.18 -3.96 -6.69
CA ALA A 243 13.73 -3.99 -8.08
C ALA A 243 13.04 -5.31 -8.43
N TYR A 244 13.39 -6.42 -7.77
CA TYR A 244 12.75 -7.71 -7.99
C TYR A 244 11.29 -7.70 -7.56
N PHE A 245 11.03 -7.29 -6.32
CA PHE A 245 9.68 -7.28 -5.78
C PHE A 245 8.82 -6.16 -6.39
N ALA A 246 9.42 -5.01 -6.71
CA ALA A 246 8.73 -3.98 -7.49
C ALA A 246 8.29 -4.48 -8.87
N SER A 247 9.08 -5.34 -9.51
CA SER A 247 8.73 -5.95 -10.80
C SER A 247 7.61 -6.98 -10.66
N LYS A 248 7.62 -7.81 -9.61
CA LYS A 248 6.48 -8.71 -9.31
C LYS A 248 5.19 -7.92 -9.05
N ALA A 249 5.29 -6.80 -8.34
CA ALA A 249 4.14 -5.94 -8.03
C ALA A 249 3.58 -5.31 -9.31
N LEU A 250 4.46 -4.91 -10.22
CA LEU A 250 4.12 -4.40 -11.55
C LEU A 250 3.35 -5.44 -12.37
N GLU A 251 3.83 -6.69 -12.42
CA GLU A 251 3.18 -7.78 -13.13
C GLU A 251 1.77 -8.05 -12.57
N LEU A 252 1.64 -8.13 -11.25
CA LEU A 252 0.35 -8.31 -10.58
C LEU A 252 -0.65 -7.18 -10.92
N MET A 253 -0.16 -5.94 -11.01
CA MET A 253 -1.00 -4.78 -11.36
C MET A 253 -1.36 -4.75 -12.83
N ALA A 254 -0.41 -5.02 -13.72
CA ALA A 254 -0.61 -4.96 -15.16
C ALA A 254 -1.75 -5.89 -15.60
N ASP A 255 -1.87 -7.07 -14.98
CA ASP A 255 -2.95 -8.01 -15.27
C ASP A 255 -4.32 -7.52 -14.77
N ARG A 256 -4.38 -6.73 -13.68
CA ARG A 256 -5.62 -6.46 -12.93
C ARG A 256 -6.18 -5.04 -13.09
N VAL A 257 -5.43 -4.11 -13.70
CA VAL A 257 -5.82 -2.69 -13.78
C VAL A 257 -7.04 -2.38 -14.66
N GLU A 258 -7.46 -3.28 -15.55
CA GLU A 258 -8.48 -2.98 -16.59
C GLU A 258 -9.87 -2.60 -16.06
N THR A 259 -10.16 -2.78 -14.76
CA THR A 259 -11.54 -2.71 -14.26
C THR A 259 -11.77 -1.81 -13.04
N CYS A 260 -10.78 -1.08 -12.53
CA CYS A 260 -10.97 -0.40 -11.23
C CYS A 260 -10.20 0.93 -11.10
N GLU A 261 -10.94 2.05 -10.99
CA GLU A 261 -10.39 3.37 -10.68
C GLU A 261 -9.58 3.38 -9.37
N ALA A 262 -10.00 2.57 -8.39
CA ALA A 262 -9.30 2.46 -7.10
C ALA A 262 -7.86 1.91 -7.23
N LEU A 263 -7.53 1.24 -8.34
CA LEU A 263 -6.18 0.72 -8.59
C LEU A 263 -5.23 1.75 -9.22
N ILE A 264 -5.75 2.87 -9.72
CA ILE A 264 -4.92 3.89 -10.40
C ILE A 264 -3.86 4.49 -9.47
N PRO A 265 -4.16 4.89 -8.22
CA PRO A 265 -3.14 5.41 -7.30
C PRO A 265 -2.03 4.40 -7.02
N VAL A 266 -2.42 3.12 -6.87
CA VAL A 266 -1.49 2.01 -6.65
C VAL A 266 -0.60 1.81 -7.88
N ALA A 267 -1.18 1.85 -9.09
CA ALA A 267 -0.48 1.68 -10.36
C ALA A 267 0.56 2.78 -10.57
N LEU A 268 0.19 4.04 -10.31
CA LEU A 268 1.10 5.17 -10.40
C LEU A 268 2.23 5.09 -9.39
N SER A 269 1.95 4.58 -8.19
CA SER A 269 2.98 4.33 -7.17
C SER A 269 3.97 3.26 -7.63
N THR A 270 3.49 2.15 -8.18
CA THR A 270 4.34 1.06 -8.72
C THR A 270 5.22 1.54 -9.88
N LEU A 271 4.69 2.35 -10.79
CA LEU A 271 5.44 2.88 -11.94
C LEU A 271 6.57 3.85 -11.55
N ARG A 272 6.51 4.45 -10.36
CA ARG A 272 7.58 5.32 -9.83
C ARG A 272 8.71 4.55 -9.18
N GLN A 273 8.54 3.27 -8.90
CA GLN A 273 9.56 2.44 -8.26
C GLN A 273 10.69 2.12 -9.24
N LYS A 274 11.85 1.77 -8.69
CA LYS A 274 12.97 1.24 -9.48
C LYS A 274 12.63 -0.18 -9.92
N LEU A 275 12.37 -0.37 -11.21
CA LEU A 275 11.98 -1.66 -11.80
C LEU A 275 13.18 -2.38 -12.43
N ARG A 276 13.07 -3.70 -12.62
CA ARG A 276 14.09 -4.45 -13.37
C ARG A 276 14.00 -4.10 -14.85
N PRO A 277 15.14 -4.00 -15.56
CA PRO A 277 15.14 -3.76 -17.00
C PRO A 277 14.34 -4.81 -17.80
N SER A 278 14.28 -6.05 -17.31
CA SER A 278 13.53 -7.15 -17.94
C SER A 278 12.02 -7.00 -17.88
N SER A 279 11.48 -6.14 -17.00
CA SER A 279 10.04 -5.99 -16.75
C SER A 279 9.41 -4.86 -17.57
N TRP A 280 10.09 -4.43 -18.63
CA TRP A 280 9.65 -3.36 -19.52
C TRP A 280 8.30 -3.66 -20.19
N GLU A 281 7.96 -4.93 -20.44
CA GLU A 281 6.70 -5.32 -21.09
C GLU A 281 5.51 -5.05 -20.17
N ALA A 282 5.58 -5.52 -18.91
CA ALA A 282 4.59 -5.22 -17.88
C ALA A 282 4.51 -3.72 -17.60
N GLN A 283 5.63 -3.00 -17.67
CA GLN A 283 5.69 -1.55 -17.48
C GLN A 283 4.96 -0.80 -18.61
N ALA A 284 5.24 -1.17 -19.86
CA ALA A 284 4.57 -0.59 -21.02
C ALA A 284 3.06 -0.90 -21.00
N LEU A 285 2.68 -2.12 -20.62
CA LEU A 285 1.28 -2.52 -20.51
C LEU A 285 0.54 -1.73 -19.43
N LEU A 286 1.14 -1.57 -18.24
CA LEU A 286 0.54 -0.80 -17.17
C LEU A 286 0.40 0.68 -17.54
N LEU A 287 1.45 1.30 -18.10
CA LEU A 287 1.41 2.67 -18.61
C LEU A 287 0.31 2.86 -19.66
N PHE A 288 0.14 1.87 -20.55
CA PHE A 288 -0.92 1.87 -21.54
C PHE A 288 -2.30 1.87 -20.88
N LYS A 289 -2.56 0.91 -19.98
CA LYS A 289 -3.87 0.77 -19.33
C LYS A 289 -4.24 2.00 -18.49
N VAL A 290 -3.29 2.54 -17.72
CA VAL A 290 -3.50 3.76 -16.93
C VAL A 290 -3.70 4.99 -17.83
N GLY A 291 -2.93 5.11 -18.91
CA GLY A 291 -3.07 6.20 -19.87
C GLY A 291 -4.43 6.22 -20.58
N VAL A 292 -4.93 5.05 -21.01
CA VAL A 292 -6.29 4.91 -21.58
C VAL A 292 -7.36 5.29 -20.56
N PHE A 293 -7.22 4.84 -19.30
CA PHE A 293 -8.15 5.19 -18.25
C PHE A 293 -8.22 6.72 -18.03
N GLN A 294 -7.07 7.39 -17.96
CA GLN A 294 -7.03 8.85 -17.79
C GLN A 294 -7.60 9.62 -18.98
N HIS A 295 -7.41 9.12 -20.20
CA HIS A 295 -8.04 9.70 -21.39
C HIS A 295 -9.58 9.65 -21.26
N ASN A 296 -10.11 8.49 -20.87
CA ASN A 296 -11.56 8.31 -20.67
C ASN A 296 -12.11 9.20 -19.53
N LYS A 297 -11.28 9.54 -18.53
CA LYS A 297 -11.64 10.47 -17.45
C LYS A 297 -11.64 11.94 -17.89
N GLY A 298 -11.12 12.25 -19.08
CA GLY A 298 -11.01 13.62 -19.58
C GLY A 298 -9.73 14.34 -19.13
N GLU A 299 -8.68 13.60 -18.78
CA GLU A 299 -7.35 14.13 -18.46
C GLU A 299 -6.34 13.83 -19.59
N PRO A 300 -6.48 14.46 -20.78
CA PRO A 300 -5.71 14.09 -21.97
C PRO A 300 -4.21 14.37 -21.83
N ASP A 301 -3.83 15.29 -20.94
CA ASP A 301 -2.44 15.68 -20.74
C ASP A 301 -1.61 14.61 -20.05
N GLN A 302 -2.14 14.07 -18.96
CA GLN A 302 -1.50 12.99 -18.22
C GLN A 302 -1.54 11.69 -19.03
N ALA A 303 -2.66 11.42 -19.71
CA ALA A 303 -2.83 10.28 -20.61
C ALA A 303 -1.76 10.26 -21.71
N PHE A 304 -1.50 11.39 -22.35
CA PHE A 304 -0.49 11.49 -23.40
C PHE A 304 0.91 11.18 -22.89
N GLY A 305 1.26 11.69 -21.70
CA GLY A 305 2.56 11.43 -21.07
C GLY A 305 2.81 9.93 -20.88
N MET A 306 1.82 9.24 -20.30
CA MET A 306 1.91 7.80 -20.02
C MET A 306 1.95 6.95 -21.29
N LEU A 307 1.08 7.25 -22.26
CA LEU A 307 1.04 6.52 -23.54
C LEU A 307 2.31 6.72 -24.37
N SER A 308 2.85 7.94 -24.37
CA SER A 308 4.13 8.26 -25.02
C SER A 308 5.28 7.51 -24.38
N GLU A 309 5.29 7.41 -23.05
CA GLU A 309 6.29 6.66 -22.30
C GLU A 309 6.20 5.15 -22.59
N ALA A 310 5.00 4.57 -22.61
CA ALA A 310 4.78 3.18 -23.02
C ALA A 310 5.36 2.91 -24.42
N CYS A 311 5.09 3.80 -25.37
CA CYS A 311 5.62 3.69 -26.74
C CYS A 311 7.14 3.79 -26.80
N LYS A 312 7.78 4.59 -25.93
CA LYS A 312 9.25 4.65 -25.85
C LYS A 312 9.83 3.32 -25.36
N PHE A 313 9.25 2.72 -24.32
CA PHE A 313 9.70 1.42 -23.81
C PHE A 313 9.61 0.33 -24.88
N LEU A 314 8.52 0.30 -25.64
CA LEU A 314 8.32 -0.66 -26.73
C LEU A 314 9.37 -0.50 -27.86
N LYS A 315 9.72 0.75 -28.20
CA LYS A 315 10.74 1.06 -29.22
C LYS A 315 12.16 0.72 -28.76
N VAL A 316 12.54 1.11 -27.55
CA VAL A 316 13.90 0.91 -27.01
C VAL A 316 14.22 -0.57 -26.85
N ASN A 317 13.26 -1.37 -26.36
CA ASN A 317 13.47 -2.79 -26.09
C ASN A 317 13.23 -3.70 -27.32
N HIS A 318 13.13 -3.12 -28.52
CA HIS A 318 12.99 -3.85 -29.79
C HIS A 318 11.82 -4.84 -29.75
N CYS A 319 10.68 -4.40 -29.21
CA CYS A 319 9.45 -5.18 -29.28
C CYS A 319 9.10 -5.40 -30.77
N PRO A 320 8.81 -6.64 -31.20
CA PRO A 320 8.32 -6.87 -32.55
C PRO A 320 7.10 -5.99 -32.77
N ASP A 321 7.10 -5.21 -33.84
CA ASP A 321 5.98 -4.33 -34.21
C ASP A 321 4.64 -5.09 -34.35
N ASP A 322 4.73 -6.42 -34.38
CA ASP A 322 3.70 -7.43 -34.47
C ASP A 322 2.94 -7.73 -33.17
N GLN A 323 3.41 -7.27 -32.01
CA GLN A 323 2.68 -7.49 -30.75
C GLN A 323 1.43 -6.58 -30.66
N PRO A 324 0.26 -7.12 -30.26
CA PRO A 324 -0.98 -6.34 -30.12
C PRO A 324 -0.86 -5.14 -29.18
N SER A 325 -0.10 -5.29 -28.09
CA SER A 325 0.15 -4.24 -27.09
C SER A 325 0.85 -3.01 -27.69
N ALA A 326 1.78 -3.20 -28.63
CA ALA A 326 2.52 -2.12 -29.27
C ALA A 326 1.64 -1.33 -30.26
N ALA A 327 0.83 -2.02 -31.04
CA ALA A 327 -0.13 -1.37 -31.96
C ALA A 327 -1.20 -0.60 -31.19
N MET A 328 -1.78 -1.20 -30.15
CA MET A 328 -2.78 -0.54 -29.29
C MET A 328 -2.22 0.72 -28.63
N ALA A 329 -0.98 0.69 -28.12
CA ALA A 329 -0.34 1.86 -27.50
C ALA A 329 -0.12 3.02 -28.48
N ARG A 330 0.26 2.73 -29.73
CA ARG A 330 0.41 3.76 -30.78
C ARG A 330 -0.93 4.37 -31.18
N GLU A 331 -1.97 3.55 -31.33
CA GLU A 331 -3.32 4.01 -31.67
C GLU A 331 -3.93 4.88 -30.57
N ALA A 332 -3.81 4.45 -29.31
CA ALA A 332 -4.27 5.27 -28.19
C ALA A 332 -3.51 6.60 -28.11
N SER A 333 -2.19 6.59 -28.34
CA SER A 333 -1.39 7.83 -28.37
C SER A 333 -1.87 8.79 -29.47
N ALA A 334 -2.17 8.27 -30.65
CA ALA A 334 -2.71 9.07 -31.75
C ALA A 334 -4.10 9.62 -31.44
N SER A 335 -4.98 8.82 -30.83
CA SER A 335 -6.30 9.27 -30.37
C SER A 335 -6.20 10.44 -29.38
N VAL A 336 -5.28 10.35 -28.41
CA VAL A 336 -5.03 11.43 -27.46
C VAL A 336 -4.47 12.68 -28.14
N LEU A 337 -3.57 12.54 -29.12
CA LEU A 337 -3.07 13.67 -29.90
C LEU A 337 -4.18 14.37 -30.71
N LEU A 338 -5.08 13.60 -31.32
CA LEU A 338 -6.25 14.17 -32.01
C LEU A 338 -7.13 14.97 -31.05
N ALA A 339 -7.38 14.44 -29.84
CA ALA A 339 -8.15 15.13 -28.81
C ALA A 339 -7.48 16.42 -28.30
N ARG A 340 -6.15 16.53 -28.37
CA ARG A 340 -5.36 17.71 -27.98
C ARG A 340 -5.08 18.68 -29.14
N GLY A 341 -5.56 18.39 -30.36
CA GLY A 341 -5.32 19.21 -31.55
C GLY A 341 -3.98 18.97 -32.26
N GLY A 342 -3.22 17.95 -31.86
CA GLY A 342 -1.95 17.52 -32.46
C GLY A 342 -2.13 16.70 -33.74
N TYR A 343 -2.92 17.21 -34.70
CA TYR A 343 -3.35 16.45 -35.88
C TYR A 343 -2.20 15.91 -36.75
N MET A 344 -1.12 16.69 -36.90
CA MET A 344 0.03 16.29 -37.71
C MET A 344 0.77 15.08 -37.13
N GLU A 345 1.04 15.11 -35.82
CA GLU A 345 1.75 14.04 -35.11
C GLU A 345 0.88 12.79 -35.02
N ALA A 346 -0.43 12.95 -34.77
CA ALA A 346 -1.38 11.85 -34.78
C ALA A 346 -1.44 11.16 -36.14
N THR A 347 -1.48 11.94 -37.23
CA THR A 347 -1.54 11.40 -38.60
C THR A 347 -0.30 10.58 -38.93
N GLN A 348 0.89 11.03 -38.52
CA GLN A 348 2.13 10.27 -38.72
C GLN A 348 2.11 8.93 -37.96
N ILE A 349 1.63 8.91 -36.71
CA ILE A 349 1.54 7.69 -35.91
C ILE A 349 0.51 6.72 -36.52
N ILE A 350 -0.66 7.23 -36.96
CA ILE A 350 -1.71 6.43 -37.59
C ILE A 350 -1.21 5.84 -38.90
N GLN A 351 -0.58 6.63 -39.76
CA GLN A 351 -0.02 6.16 -41.03
C GLN A 351 1.04 5.07 -40.81
N ALA A 352 1.99 5.29 -39.90
CA ALA A 352 3.02 4.30 -39.57
C ALA A 352 2.42 2.99 -39.02
N THR A 353 1.35 3.09 -38.21
CA THR A 353 0.68 1.91 -37.65
C THR A 353 -0.14 1.17 -38.72
N LEU A 354 -0.81 1.90 -39.61
CA LEU A 354 -1.62 1.36 -40.71
C LEU A 354 -0.74 0.66 -41.77
N GLU A 355 0.40 1.26 -42.14
CA GLU A 355 1.38 0.67 -43.05
C GLU A 355 1.92 -0.66 -42.52
N GLN A 356 2.15 -0.77 -41.20
CA GLN A 356 2.53 -2.03 -40.55
C GLN A 356 1.41 -3.05 -40.59
N LYS A 357 0.17 -2.67 -40.25
CA LYS A 357 -0.99 -3.58 -40.32
C LYS A 357 -1.22 -4.09 -41.75
N LEU A 358 -1.13 -3.22 -42.75
CA LEU A 358 -1.31 -3.56 -44.16
C LEU A 358 -0.25 -4.56 -44.66
N LYS A 359 1.03 -4.37 -44.28
CA LYS A 359 2.10 -5.33 -44.59
C LYS A 359 1.84 -6.74 -44.05
N LYS A 360 1.04 -6.86 -42.98
CA LYS A 360 0.81 -8.12 -42.28
C LYS A 360 -0.52 -8.79 -42.61
N LEU A 361 -1.60 -8.00 -42.72
CA LEU A 361 -2.97 -8.48 -42.88
C LEU A 361 -3.47 -8.44 -44.34
N GLY A 362 -2.74 -7.76 -45.22
CA GLY A 362 -3.09 -7.57 -46.64
C GLY A 362 -4.13 -6.47 -46.87
N ASP A 363 -4.25 -6.03 -48.12
CA ASP A 363 -5.03 -4.85 -48.55
C ASP A 363 -6.57 -4.94 -48.34
N GLY A 364 -7.08 -6.03 -47.76
CA GLY A 364 -8.51 -6.30 -47.58
C GLY A 364 -9.00 -6.42 -46.13
N HIS A 365 -8.15 -6.16 -45.14
CA HIS A 365 -8.52 -6.33 -43.73
C HIS A 365 -9.30 -5.11 -43.19
N PRO A 366 -10.49 -5.28 -42.57
CA PRO A 366 -11.37 -4.18 -42.16
C PRO A 366 -10.98 -3.45 -40.85
N SER A 367 -9.71 -3.55 -40.43
CA SER A 367 -9.24 -3.09 -39.10
C SER A 367 -8.72 -1.66 -39.05
#